data_AF-A0A954U267-F1
#
_entry.id   AF-A0A954U267-F1
#
_cell.length_a   1.000
_cell.length_b   1.000
_cell.length_c   1.000
_cell.angle_alpha   90.00
_cell.angle_beta   90.00
_cell.angle_gamma   90.00
#
_symmetry.space_group_name_H-M   'P 1'
#
loop_
_entity.id
_entity.type
_entity.pdbx_description
1 polymer ?
#
loop_
_entity_poly.entity_id
_entity_poly.type
_entity_poly.pdbx_seq_one_letter_code
_entity_poly.pdbx_strand_id
1 'polypeptide(L)'
;DNNSNGRVYIHERCKQGTMITGTHWRGLCNPFSQTSGTICSHCQRAFPVKEFMWADTQENVLTYLRRLRSETPVVWRMWFWWLGPLCGAAFIAALLYFIGPVIPMEKQLPAAGWAAIGAFFGIFVTPYAITPWLVPLVTGIRFHEQP
;
A
#
# COMPACT_ATOMS: atom_id res chain seq x y z
N ASP A 1 7.95 11.78 -20.03
CA ASP A 1 7.63 13.03 -19.29
C ASP A 1 6.69 12.72 -18.11
N ASN A 2 7.25 12.12 -17.06
CA ASN A 2 6.52 11.56 -15.93
C ASN A 2 6.31 12.61 -14.84
N ASN A 3 5.17 13.30 -14.84
CA ASN A 3 4.84 14.29 -13.82
C ASN A 3 4.46 13.60 -12.49
N SER A 4 5.47 13.14 -11.75
CA SER A 4 5.38 12.59 -10.40
C SER A 4 5.43 13.71 -9.35
N ASN A 5 4.39 14.55 -9.31
CA ASN A 5 4.33 15.73 -8.45
C ASN A 5 4.28 15.35 -6.98
N GLY A 6 5.38 15.56 -6.27
CA GLY A 6 5.38 15.54 -4.81
C GLY A 6 4.63 16.72 -4.21
N ARG A 7 4.37 16.67 -2.92
CA ARG A 7 3.70 17.75 -2.16
C ARG A 7 4.49 18.09 -0.91
N VAL A 8 4.33 19.29 -0.37
CA VAL A 8 4.98 19.70 0.87
C VAL A 8 3.96 19.72 1.99
N TYR A 9 4.27 19.06 3.11
CA TYR A 9 3.50 19.20 4.36
C TYR A 9 4.34 19.88 5.43
N ILE A 10 3.67 20.56 6.35
CA ILE A 10 4.24 21.31 7.46
C ILE A 10 3.92 20.58 8.75
N HIS A 11 4.94 20.32 9.57
CA HIS A 11 4.75 19.79 10.92
C HIS A 11 4.21 20.86 11.86
N GLU A 12 3.09 20.60 12.53
CA GLU A 12 2.41 21.57 13.39
C GLU A 12 3.28 22.09 14.53
N ARG A 13 4.15 21.26 15.12
CA ARG A 13 4.99 21.65 16.27
C ARG A 13 6.24 22.42 15.84
N CYS A 14 7.01 21.93 14.87
CA CYS A 14 8.27 22.58 14.48
C CYS A 14 8.12 23.59 13.33
N LYS A 15 6.93 23.67 12.71
CA LYS A 15 6.59 24.59 11.60
C LYS A 15 7.48 24.47 10.36
N GLN A 16 8.24 23.39 10.24
CA GLN A 16 9.11 23.14 9.10
C GLN A 16 8.38 22.30 8.05
N GLY A 17 8.63 22.63 6.78
CA GLY A 17 8.12 21.90 5.63
C GLY A 17 8.95 20.66 5.32
N THR A 18 8.29 19.57 4.96
CA THR A 18 8.90 18.35 4.41
C THR A 18 8.29 18.08 3.05
N MET A 19 9.13 18.00 2.02
CA MET A 19 8.71 17.63 0.67
C MET A 19 8.66 16.10 0.56
N ILE A 20 7.50 15.56 0.18
CA ILE A 20 7.32 14.14 -0.09
C ILE A 20 7.19 13.92 -1.58
N THR A 21 8.01 13.03 -2.14
CA THR A 21 8.06 12.69 -3.57
C THR A 21 8.09 11.18 -3.77
N GLY A 22 8.00 10.74 -5.04
CA GLY A 22 8.24 9.35 -5.41
C GLY A 22 7.30 8.34 -4.73
N THR A 23 7.85 7.21 -4.31
CA THR A 23 7.10 6.10 -3.68
C THR A 23 6.41 6.50 -2.38
N HIS A 24 7.02 7.39 -1.60
CA HIS A 24 6.42 7.89 -0.35
C HIS A 24 5.18 8.73 -0.64
N TRP A 25 5.24 9.60 -1.65
CA TRP A 25 4.06 10.36 -2.11
C TRP A 25 2.97 9.42 -2.58
N ARG A 26 3.35 8.39 -3.36
CA ARG A 26 2.39 7.41 -3.85
C ARG A 26 1.73 6.61 -2.73
N GLY A 27 2.50 6.22 -1.72
CA GLY A 27 2.00 5.51 -0.55
C GLY A 27 1.03 6.34 0.28
N LEU A 28 1.29 7.65 0.41
CA LEU A 28 0.41 8.56 1.14
C LEU A 28 -0.88 8.86 0.37
N CYS A 29 -0.80 8.98 -0.96
CA CYS A 29 -1.96 9.15 -1.83
C CYS A 29 -2.69 7.85 -2.16
N ASN A 30 -2.33 6.73 -1.53
CA ASN A 30 -3.04 5.48 -1.74
C ASN A 30 -4.17 5.35 -0.71
N PRO A 31 -5.46 5.37 -1.11
CA PRO A 31 -6.59 5.24 -0.17
C PRO A 31 -6.62 3.90 0.58
N PHE A 32 -5.96 2.88 0.04
CA PHE A 32 -5.86 1.56 0.66
C PHE A 32 -4.70 1.46 1.66
N SER A 33 -3.80 2.46 1.69
CA SER A 33 -2.67 2.51 2.61
C SER A 33 -3.13 2.83 4.03
N GLN A 34 -2.66 2.05 5.00
CA GLN A 34 -2.90 2.30 6.43
C GLN A 34 -1.89 3.28 7.03
N THR A 35 -1.52 4.32 6.29
CA THR A 35 -0.54 5.31 6.78
C THR A 35 -1.11 6.06 7.98
N SER A 36 -0.52 5.83 9.16
CA SER A 36 -0.90 6.47 10.43
C SER A 36 0.10 7.55 10.86
N GLY A 37 1.31 7.52 10.31
CA GLY A 37 2.37 8.49 10.59
C GLY A 37 3.22 8.81 9.37
N THR A 38 3.92 9.94 9.43
CA THR A 38 4.93 10.36 8.46
C THR A 38 6.11 11.02 9.17
N ILE A 39 7.22 11.20 8.46
CA ILE A 39 8.49 11.71 9.02
C ILE A 39 8.57 13.21 8.84
N CYS A 40 9.00 13.94 9.86
CA CYS A 40 9.43 15.32 9.70
C CYS A 40 10.93 15.37 9.38
N SER A 41 11.32 15.98 8.26
CA SER A 41 12.73 16.11 7.87
C SER A 41 13.55 16.96 8.83
N HIS A 42 12.93 17.88 9.57
CA HIS A 42 13.64 18.70 10.54
C HIS A 42 13.78 17.99 11.89
N CYS A 43 12.72 17.36 12.39
CA CYS A 43 12.75 16.65 13.66
C CYS A 43 13.39 15.26 13.56
N GLN A 44 13.61 14.76 12.34
CA GLN A 44 14.20 13.43 12.06
C GLN A 44 13.48 12.29 12.79
N ARG A 45 12.16 12.42 12.94
CA ARG A 45 11.31 11.45 13.64
C ARG A 45 9.96 11.33 12.97
N ALA A 46 9.35 10.14 13.11
CA ALA A 46 7.98 9.89 12.70
C ALA A 46 6.99 10.48 13.72
N PHE A 47 5.96 11.14 13.22
CA PHE A 47 4.84 11.67 13.98
C PHE A 47 3.51 11.22 13.35
N PRO A 48 2.41 11.20 14.11
CA PRO A 48 1.08 10.95 13.57
C PRO A 48 0.73 11.90 12.42
N VAL A 49 0.08 11.41 11.36
CA VAL A 49 -0.31 12.25 10.19
C VAL A 49 -1.24 13.41 10.57
N LYS A 50 -1.94 13.33 11.70
CA LYS A 50 -2.78 14.40 12.23
C LYS A 50 -2.00 15.64 12.68
N GLU A 51 -0.69 15.53 12.89
CA GLU A 51 0.18 16.63 13.32
C GLU A 51 0.82 17.35 12.12
N PHE A 52 0.32 17.08 10.91
CA PHE A 52 0.83 17.67 9.68
C PHE A 52 -0.31 18.32 8.89
N MET A 53 0.03 19.43 8.23
CA MET A 53 -0.86 20.16 7.34
C MET A 53 -0.21 20.31 5.96
N TRP A 54 -0.98 20.26 4.90
CA TRP A 54 -0.48 20.57 3.57
C TRP A 54 -0.07 22.04 3.47
N ALA A 55 1.11 22.32 2.92
CA ALA A 55 1.65 23.67 2.87
C ALA A 55 0.81 24.62 2.00
N ASP A 56 0.23 24.07 0.93
CA ASP A 56 -0.55 24.78 -0.08
C ASP A 56 -2.00 25.02 0.34
N THR A 57 -2.70 23.99 0.84
CA THR A 57 -4.12 24.10 1.21
C THR A 57 -4.35 24.38 2.70
N GLN A 58 -3.32 24.25 3.53
CA GLN A 58 -3.43 24.23 5.00
C GLN A 58 -4.40 23.15 5.51
N GLU A 59 -4.78 22.18 4.67
CA GLU A 59 -5.62 21.06 5.05
C GLU A 59 -4.82 20.08 5.91
N ASN A 60 -5.41 19.61 7.00
CA ASN A 60 -4.78 18.57 7.82
C ASN A 60 -4.65 17.27 7.00
N VAL A 61 -3.46 16.65 7.02
CA VAL A 61 -3.17 15.46 6.21
C VAL A 61 -4.10 14.30 6.58
N LEU A 62 -4.53 14.17 7.84
CA LEU A 62 -5.51 13.16 8.23
C LEU A 62 -6.88 13.39 7.59
N THR A 63 -7.33 14.64 7.49
CA THR A 63 -8.59 15.00 6.84
C THR A 63 -8.54 14.68 5.34
N TYR A 64 -7.43 15.04 4.69
CA TYR A 64 -7.16 14.67 3.30
C TYR A 64 -7.28 13.15 3.09
N LEU A 65 -6.61 12.34 3.92
CA LEU A 65 -6.65 10.88 3.84
C LEU A 65 -8.06 10.30 4.08
N ARG A 66 -8.86 10.91 4.96
CA ARG A 66 -10.25 10.49 5.21
C ARG A 66 -11.13 10.77 4.00
N ARG A 67 -10.99 11.94 3.37
CA ARG A 67 -11.70 12.33 2.15
C ARG A 67 -11.34 11.39 0.99
N LEU A 68 -10.04 11.20 0.76
CA LEU A 68 -9.51 10.30 -0.26
C LEU A 68 -10.08 8.88 -0.09
N ARG A 69 -10.14 8.40 1.16
CA ARG A 69 -10.81 7.15 1.46
C ARG A 69 -12.29 7.22 1.11
N SER A 70 -13.06 8.18 1.62
CA SER A 70 -14.51 8.24 1.40
C SER A 70 -14.93 8.27 -0.07
N GLU A 71 -14.10 8.82 -0.95
CA GLU A 71 -14.34 8.84 -2.40
C GLU A 71 -14.03 7.50 -3.08
N THR A 72 -13.30 6.61 -2.40
CA THR A 72 -12.94 5.30 -2.93
C THR A 72 -14.08 4.29 -2.77
N PRO A 73 -14.54 3.64 -3.86
CA PRO A 73 -15.64 2.68 -3.79
C PRO A 73 -15.35 1.51 -2.84
N VAL A 74 -16.36 1.09 -2.07
CA VAL A 74 -16.24 0.02 -1.07
C VAL A 74 -15.81 -1.31 -1.69
N VAL A 75 -16.26 -1.60 -2.92
CA VAL A 75 -15.87 -2.81 -3.67
C VAL A 75 -14.36 -2.91 -3.84
N TRP A 76 -13.68 -1.80 -4.14
CA TRP A 76 -12.22 -1.79 -4.29
C TRP A 76 -11.50 -1.97 -2.96
N ARG A 77 -12.07 -1.46 -1.86
CA ARG A 77 -11.54 -1.73 -0.52
C ARG A 77 -11.67 -3.20 -0.15
N MET A 78 -12.82 -3.82 -0.44
CA MET A 78 -13.03 -5.26 -0.22
C MET A 78 -12.12 -6.10 -1.11
N TRP A 79 -11.90 -5.67 -2.36
CA TRP A 79 -10.96 -6.33 -3.26
C TRP A 79 -9.55 -6.30 -2.71
N PHE A 80 -9.07 -5.14 -2.26
CA PHE A 80 -7.71 -4.99 -1.74
C PHE A 80 -7.49 -5.77 -0.44
N TRP A 81 -8.50 -5.81 0.43
CA TRP A 81 -8.37 -6.38 1.78
C TRP A 81 -8.72 -7.86 1.89
N TRP A 82 -9.61 -8.37 1.04
CA TRP A 82 -10.14 -9.74 1.15
C TRP A 82 -9.96 -10.53 -0.13
N LEU A 83 -10.54 -10.08 -1.25
CA LEU A 83 -10.56 -10.89 -2.47
C LEU A 83 -9.17 -11.08 -3.08
N GLY A 84 -8.37 -10.01 -3.14
CA GLY A 84 -6.99 -10.05 -3.65
C GLY A 84 -6.09 -11.00 -2.87
N PRO A 85 -5.98 -10.87 -1.54
CA PRO A 85 -5.25 -11.81 -0.70
C PRO A 85 -5.73 -13.25 -0.83
N LEU A 86 -7.04 -13.49 -0.89
CA LEU A 86 -7.60 -14.85 -1.03
C LEU A 86 -7.30 -15.47 -2.39
N CYS A 87 -7.45 -14.71 -3.48
CA CYS A 87 -7.09 -15.16 -4.82
C CYS A 87 -5.57 -15.40 -4.94
N GLY A 88 -4.75 -14.52 -4.36
CA GLY A 88 -3.30 -14.70 -4.27
C GLY A 88 -2.92 -15.95 -3.48
N ALA A 89 -3.55 -16.15 -2.32
CA ALA A 89 -3.37 -17.34 -1.49
C ALA A 89 -3.69 -18.61 -2.27
N ALA A 90 -4.87 -18.67 -2.90
CA ALA A 90 -5.31 -19.83 -3.67
C ALA A 90 -4.37 -20.13 -4.84
N PHE A 91 -3.96 -19.10 -5.58
CA PHE A 91 -3.08 -19.25 -6.74
C PHE A 91 -1.68 -19.75 -6.35
N ILE A 92 -1.03 -19.12 -5.36
CA ILE A 92 0.31 -19.51 -4.92
C ILE A 92 0.29 -20.86 -4.18
N ALA A 93 -0.76 -21.15 -3.41
CA ALA A 93 -0.96 -22.45 -2.78
C ALA A 93 -1.08 -23.57 -3.82
N ALA A 94 -1.87 -23.37 -4.87
CA ALA A 94 -1.99 -24.32 -5.97
C ALA A 94 -0.64 -24.52 -6.66
N LEU A 95 0.07 -23.43 -6.97
CA LEU A 95 1.38 -23.49 -7.63
C LEU A 95 2.42 -24.26 -6.81
N LEU A 96 2.54 -23.99 -5.50
CA LEU A 96 3.47 -24.70 -4.63
C LEU A 96 3.04 -26.12 -4.29
N TYR A 97 1.74 -26.43 -4.32
CA TYR A 97 1.26 -27.81 -4.18
C TYR A 97 1.82 -28.71 -5.28
N PHE A 98 1.84 -28.23 -6.52
CA PHE A 98 2.34 -29.01 -7.67
C PHE A 98 3.87 -28.97 -7.81
N ILE A 99 4.50 -27.82 -7.56
CA ILE A 99 5.94 -27.63 -7.82
C ILE A 99 6.80 -28.01 -6.60
N GLY A 100 6.31 -27.74 -5.38
CA GLY A 100 7.06 -27.93 -4.13
C GLY A 100 7.69 -29.31 -3.95
N PRO A 101 6.98 -30.42 -4.21
CA PRO A 101 7.54 -31.77 -4.09
C PRO A 101 8.71 -32.08 -5.04
N VAL A 102 8.87 -31.30 -6.12
CA VAL A 102 9.94 -31.47 -7.11
C VAL A 102 11.25 -30.81 -6.66
N ILE A 103 11.20 -29.91 -5.66
CA ILE A 103 12.36 -29.20 -5.15
C ILE A 103 13.21 -30.16 -4.29
N PRO A 104 14.49 -30.41 -4.65
CA PRO A 104 15.35 -31.29 -3.87
C PRO A 104 15.72 -30.62 -2.54
N MET A 105 15.11 -31.11 -1.45
CA MET A 105 15.35 -30.66 -0.08
C MET A 105 15.71 -31.87 0.79
N GLU A 106 16.60 -31.69 1.77
CA GLU A 106 17.07 -32.75 2.68
C GLU A 106 15.92 -33.43 3.45
N LYS A 107 14.86 -32.67 3.73
CA LYS A 107 13.60 -33.18 4.28
C LYS A 107 12.44 -32.69 3.42
N GLN A 108 11.80 -33.61 2.69
CA GLN A 108 10.64 -33.28 1.89
C GLN A 108 9.40 -33.06 2.77
N LEU A 109 8.76 -31.91 2.58
CA LEU A 109 7.44 -31.62 3.12
C LEU A 109 6.37 -32.31 2.25
N PRO A 110 5.25 -32.78 2.84
CA PRO A 110 4.11 -33.23 2.07
C PRO A 110 3.57 -32.07 1.21
N ALA A 111 2.91 -32.37 0.09
CA ALA A 111 2.36 -31.36 -0.82
C ALA A 111 1.45 -30.33 -0.10
N ALA A 112 0.71 -30.78 0.92
CA ALA A 112 -0.08 -29.91 1.79
C ALA A 112 0.76 -28.87 2.57
N GLY A 113 1.98 -29.23 2.98
CA GLY A 113 2.91 -28.31 3.64
C GLY A 113 3.40 -27.21 2.71
N TRP A 114 3.69 -27.55 1.46
CA TRP A 114 4.05 -26.56 0.42
C TRP A 114 2.88 -25.63 0.08
N ALA A 115 1.66 -26.18 -0.02
CA ALA A 115 0.46 -25.38 -0.23
C ALA A 115 0.22 -24.39 0.92
N ALA A 116 0.45 -24.79 2.18
CA ALA A 116 0.31 -23.91 3.34
C ALA A 116 1.32 -22.74 3.30
N ILE A 117 2.58 -23.01 2.94
CA ILE A 117 3.60 -21.98 2.73
C ILE A 117 3.16 -21.03 1.61
N GLY A 118 2.65 -21.58 0.51
CA GLY A 118 2.17 -20.79 -0.63
C GLY A 118 0.99 -19.91 -0.30
N ALA A 119 0.02 -20.43 0.45
CA ALA A 119 -1.11 -19.66 0.95
C ALA A 119 -0.64 -18.51 1.83
N PHE A 120 0.30 -18.75 2.75
CA PHE A 120 0.85 -17.72 3.63
C PHE A 120 1.49 -16.58 2.82
N PHE A 121 2.40 -16.87 1.90
CA PHE A 121 3.00 -15.83 1.05
C PHE A 121 1.98 -15.18 0.12
N GLY A 122 1.01 -15.93 -0.41
CA GLY A 122 -0.05 -15.40 -1.26
C GLY A 122 -0.95 -14.39 -0.54
N ILE A 123 -1.23 -14.58 0.76
CA ILE A 123 -1.98 -13.60 1.57
C ILE A 123 -1.16 -12.32 1.79
N PHE A 124 0.13 -12.43 2.10
CA PHE A 124 0.94 -11.29 2.53
C PHE A 124 1.68 -10.56 1.40
N VAL A 125 1.96 -11.19 0.26
CA VAL A 125 2.77 -10.60 -0.81
C VAL A 125 1.91 -10.06 -1.94
N THR A 126 0.90 -10.82 -2.36
CA THR A 126 0.00 -10.47 -3.48
C THR A 126 -0.66 -9.10 -3.32
N PRO A 127 -1.27 -8.74 -2.16
CA PRO A 127 -1.93 -7.45 -2.02
C PRO A 127 -0.97 -6.26 -2.16
N TYR A 128 0.30 -6.39 -1.77
CA TYR A 128 1.27 -5.30 -1.79
C TYR A 128 2.08 -5.23 -3.08
N ALA A 129 2.33 -6.35 -3.76
CA ALA A 129 3.11 -6.38 -5.00
C ALA A 129 2.27 -6.17 -6.25
N ILE A 130 1.07 -6.77 -6.32
CA ILE A 130 0.28 -6.84 -7.56
C ILE A 130 -0.78 -5.74 -7.60
N THR A 131 -1.51 -5.55 -6.51
CA THR A 131 -2.67 -4.65 -6.47
C THR A 131 -2.36 -3.18 -6.78
N PRO A 132 -1.22 -2.60 -6.35
CA PRO A 132 -0.87 -1.22 -6.72
C PRO A 132 -0.68 -1.01 -8.23
N TRP A 133 -0.38 -2.07 -8.98
CA TRP A 133 -0.26 -2.03 -10.44
C TRP A 133 -1.57 -2.42 -11.14
N LEU A 134 -2.27 -3.41 -10.61
CA LEU A 134 -3.50 -3.96 -11.20
C LEU A 134 -4.69 -3.00 -11.09
N VAL A 135 -4.83 -2.27 -9.97
CA VAL A 135 -5.96 -1.34 -9.79
C VAL A 135 -5.92 -0.18 -10.79
N PRO A 136 -4.79 0.55 -10.98
CA PRO A 136 -4.71 1.58 -12.03
C PRO A 136 -4.94 1.02 -13.44
N LEU A 137 -4.47 -0.20 -13.71
CA LEU A 137 -4.64 -0.85 -15.01
C LEU A 137 -6.11 -1.17 -15.33
N VAL A 138 -6.85 -1.69 -14.34
CA VAL A 138 -8.24 -2.15 -14.54
C VAL A 138 -9.24 -1.00 -14.40
N THR A 139 -8.95 0.00 -13.57
CA THR A 139 -9.90 1.07 -13.24
C THR A 139 -9.61 2.41 -13.91
N GLY A 140 -8.38 2.62 -14.39
CA GLY A 140 -7.91 3.93 -14.82
C GLY A 140 -7.77 4.96 -13.69
N ILE A 141 -8.09 4.60 -12.43
CA ILE A 141 -8.01 5.54 -11.30
C ILE A 141 -6.54 5.75 -10.95
N ARG A 142 -6.07 7.00 -11.09
CA ARG A 142 -4.74 7.43 -10.66
C ARG A 142 -4.85 8.27 -9.41
N PHE A 143 -4.63 7.63 -8.26
CA PHE A 143 -4.75 8.30 -6.96
C PHE A 143 -3.73 9.43 -6.72
N HIS A 144 -2.74 9.62 -7.60
CA HIS A 144 -1.70 10.66 -7.50
C HIS A 144 -2.06 11.95 -8.26
N GLU A 145 -3.18 11.98 -8.97
CA GLU A 145 -3.62 13.11 -9.79
C GLU A 145 -4.75 13.92 -9.11
N GLN A 146 -5.18 13.55 -7.91
CA GLN A 146 -6.19 14.33 -7.18
C GLN A 146 -5.52 15.48 -6.39
N PRO A 147 -5.99 16.74 -6.57
CA PRO A 147 -5.39 17.95 -5.98
C PRO A 147 -5.56 18.07 -4.45
#